data_AF-A0A4U9U842-F1
#
_entry.id   AF-A0A4U9U842-F1
#
_cell.length_a   1.000
_cell.length_b   1.000
_cell.length_c   1.000
_cell.angle_alpha   90.00
_cell.angle_beta   90.00
_cell.angle_gamma   90.00
#
_symmetry.space_group_name_H-M   'P 1'
#
loop_
_entity.id
_entity.type
_entity.pdbx_description
1 polymer ?
#
loop_
_entity_poly.entity_id
_entity_poly.type
_entity_poly.pdbx_seq_one_letter_code
_entity_poly.pdbx_strand_id
1 'polypeptide(L)'
;MAAFRNQFSRKVIAEMRGYSDENGRSPFWESVGRHFFSIEFAKADYLSGTGQKAFIAELMPKHPLYVDFLAEDAQKVIGEVHPQTAPARKLLEAEGLRYQGYVDIFDGGPTLEAEIDEIRAVKRSKMVKVVLDDTQVFSESPAYLVANDNYQNYRALLVHAQLHDDRLRINAETAAALGVEQGSPVRVIKLIAQEKM
;
A
#
# COMPACT_ATOMS: atom_id res chain seq x y z
N MET A 1 -10.67 3.86 2.42
CA MET A 1 -10.97 4.28 1.04
C MET A 1 -12.41 3.94 0.65
N ALA A 2 -12.81 2.66 0.61
CA ALA A 2 -14.18 2.26 0.26
C ALA A 2 -15.27 2.94 1.11
N ALA A 3 -15.09 2.99 2.43
CA ALA A 3 -16.01 3.60 3.38
C ALA A 3 -16.20 5.12 3.20
N PHE A 4 -15.18 5.82 2.71
CA PHE A 4 -15.11 7.27 2.71
C PHE A 4 -14.66 7.79 1.35
N ARG A 5 -15.26 7.27 0.27
CA ARG A 5 -14.80 7.48 -1.10
C ARG A 5 -14.61 8.95 -1.49
N ASN A 6 -15.45 9.84 -0.95
CA ASN A 6 -15.43 11.28 -1.21
C ASN A 6 -14.25 12.01 -0.53
N GLN A 7 -13.55 11.37 0.41
CA GLN A 7 -12.36 11.91 1.07
C GLN A 7 -11.06 11.61 0.31
N PHE A 8 -11.14 10.85 -0.80
CA PHE A 8 -9.98 10.44 -1.58
C PHE A 8 -10.13 10.88 -3.03
N SER A 9 -8.99 11.23 -3.65
CA SER A 9 -8.91 11.44 -5.10
C SER A 9 -9.35 10.19 -5.86
N ARG A 10 -9.70 10.34 -7.12
CA ARG A 10 -10.09 9.21 -7.97
C ARG A 10 -8.94 8.21 -8.19
N LYS A 11 -7.70 8.70 -8.24
CA LYS A 11 -6.49 7.91 -8.39
C LYS A 11 -5.75 7.81 -7.05
N VAL A 12 -5.21 6.64 -6.75
CA VAL A 12 -4.23 6.43 -5.68
C VAL A 12 -2.88 6.08 -6.29
N ILE A 13 -1.81 6.51 -5.61
CA ILE A 13 -0.44 6.14 -5.94
C ILE A 13 0.24 5.50 -4.73
N ALA A 14 1.22 4.66 -4.99
CA ALA A 14 2.14 4.12 -4.00
C ALA A 14 3.56 4.23 -4.55
N GLU A 15 4.38 5.07 -3.92
CA GLU A 15 5.81 5.16 -4.20
C GLU A 15 6.52 4.00 -3.51
N MET A 16 7.23 3.19 -4.28
CA MET A 16 7.92 2.01 -3.78
C MET A 16 9.41 2.30 -3.69
N ARG A 17 10.01 2.05 -2.52
CA ARG A 17 11.47 2.20 -2.33
C ARG A 17 12.24 1.41 -3.39
N GLY A 18 13.10 2.12 -4.11
CA GLY A 18 13.96 1.60 -5.16
C GLY A 18 15.14 0.79 -4.64
N TYR A 19 15.92 0.24 -5.56
CA TYR A 19 17.04 -0.62 -5.20
C TYR A 19 18.20 0.15 -4.55
N SER A 20 18.74 -0.44 -3.48
CA SER A 20 20.04 -0.11 -2.90
C SER A 20 20.74 -1.40 -2.53
N ASP A 21 22.06 -1.43 -2.62
CA ASP A 21 22.85 -2.60 -2.20
C ASP A 21 22.98 -2.69 -0.66
N GLU A 22 23.66 -3.74 -0.19
CA GLU A 22 23.87 -4.00 1.24
C GLU A 22 24.69 -2.90 1.95
N ASN A 23 25.47 -2.13 1.19
CA ASN A 23 26.25 -0.99 1.69
C ASN A 23 25.44 0.32 1.65
N GLY A 24 24.18 0.28 1.21
CA GLY A 24 23.32 1.45 1.07
C GLY A 24 23.58 2.29 -0.18
N ARG A 25 24.36 1.80 -1.15
CA ARG A 25 24.57 2.50 -2.43
C ARG A 25 23.36 2.27 -3.34
N SER A 26 22.81 3.34 -3.88
CA SER A 26 21.83 3.28 -4.98
C SER A 26 22.53 3.54 -6.32
N PRO A 27 22.54 2.57 -7.27
CA PRO A 27 23.10 2.79 -8.60
C PRO A 27 22.43 3.95 -9.35
N PHE A 28 21.11 4.09 -9.18
CA PHE A 28 20.35 5.19 -9.77
C PHE A 28 20.81 6.54 -9.23
N TRP A 29 20.95 6.66 -7.90
CA TRP A 29 21.44 7.89 -7.28
C TRP A 29 22.84 8.28 -7.79
N GLU A 30 23.76 7.31 -7.88
CA GLU A 30 25.13 7.57 -8.33
C GLU A 30 25.19 8.07 -9.78
N SER A 31 24.28 7.59 -10.65
CA SER A 31 24.25 7.99 -12.06
C SER A 31 23.41 9.23 -12.35
N VAL A 32 22.50 9.60 -11.46
CA VAL A 32 21.60 10.75 -11.65
C VAL A 32 21.83 11.75 -10.53
N GLY A 33 21.31 11.45 -9.33
CA GLY A 33 21.25 12.39 -8.23
C GLY A 33 22.58 13.01 -7.84
N ARG A 34 23.66 12.22 -7.72
CA ARG A 34 24.98 12.73 -7.30
C ARG A 34 25.53 13.86 -8.18
N HIS A 35 25.12 13.94 -9.45
CA HIS A 35 25.54 15.00 -10.37
C HIS A 35 24.80 16.32 -10.16
N PHE A 36 23.61 16.27 -9.58
CA PHE A 36 22.77 17.45 -9.33
C PHE A 36 22.75 17.86 -7.85
N PHE A 37 23.08 16.93 -6.95
CA PHE A 37 23.03 17.10 -5.51
C PHE A 37 24.42 16.89 -4.89
N SER A 38 24.95 17.89 -4.19
CA SER A 38 26.22 17.78 -3.45
C SER A 38 26.07 17.06 -2.10
N ILE A 39 25.11 16.14 -1.97
CA ILE A 39 24.81 15.41 -0.73
C ILE A 39 24.80 13.89 -0.98
N GLU A 40 25.22 13.12 0.01
CA GLU A 40 25.19 11.65 -0.02
C GLU A 40 23.75 11.10 -0.02
N PHE A 41 23.53 9.94 -0.64
CA PHE A 41 22.20 9.31 -0.78
C PHE A 41 21.45 9.18 0.55
N ALA A 42 22.11 8.66 1.59
CA ALA A 42 21.50 8.48 2.91
C ALA A 42 20.98 9.80 3.51
N LYS A 43 21.65 10.93 3.22
CA LYS A 43 21.21 12.25 3.65
C LYS A 43 20.03 12.73 2.81
N ALA A 44 20.03 12.49 1.50
CA ALA A 44 18.92 12.84 0.63
C ALA A 44 17.64 12.06 0.99
N ASP A 45 17.75 10.75 1.21
CA ASP A 45 16.65 9.87 1.64
C ASP A 45 16.06 10.34 2.98
N TYR A 46 16.91 10.67 3.95
CA TYR A 46 16.47 11.25 5.23
C TYR A 46 15.76 12.61 5.09
N LEU A 47 16.28 13.52 4.26
CA LEU A 47 15.67 14.83 4.03
C LEU A 47 14.31 14.72 3.30
N SER A 48 14.19 13.76 2.38
CA SER A 48 12.91 13.43 1.73
C SER A 48 11.90 12.90 2.75
N GLY A 49 12.34 11.96 3.62
CA GLY A 49 11.51 11.37 4.68
C GLY A 49 11.04 12.37 5.75
N THR A 50 11.79 13.46 5.98
CA THR A 50 11.42 14.52 6.93
C THR A 50 10.56 15.64 6.32
N GLY A 51 10.17 15.52 5.05
CA GLY A 51 9.21 16.43 4.41
C GLY A 51 9.81 17.72 3.85
N GLN A 52 11.14 17.86 3.79
CA GLN A 52 11.80 19.02 3.18
C GLN A 52 11.87 18.91 1.65
N LYS A 53 10.71 18.67 1.02
CA LYS A 53 10.61 18.42 -0.43
C LYS A 53 10.78 19.67 -1.30
N ALA A 54 10.73 20.88 -0.74
CA ALA A 54 10.85 22.14 -1.49
C ALA A 54 12.26 22.34 -2.09
N PHE A 55 13.32 21.92 -1.39
CA PHE A 55 14.70 22.01 -1.88
C PHE A 55 14.97 21.05 -3.06
N ILE A 56 14.18 19.98 -3.17
CA ILE A 56 14.36 18.89 -4.13
C ILE A 56 13.91 19.34 -5.54
N ALA A 57 12.82 20.09 -5.63
CA ALA A 57 12.26 20.52 -6.92
C ALA A 57 13.18 21.49 -7.69
N GLU A 58 13.99 22.29 -6.98
CA GLU A 58 14.90 23.27 -7.60
C GLU A 58 16.18 22.63 -8.18
N LEU A 59 16.53 21.45 -7.70
CA LEU A 59 17.77 20.74 -8.06
C LEU A 59 17.57 19.65 -9.11
N MET A 60 16.33 19.33 -9.45
CA MET A 60 16.04 18.34 -10.48
C MET A 60 16.42 18.87 -11.88
N PRO A 61 16.97 17.99 -12.76
CA PRO A 61 17.19 18.35 -14.15
C PRO A 61 15.89 18.81 -14.81
N LYS A 62 15.91 20.03 -15.35
CA LYS A 62 14.76 20.64 -16.06
C LYS A 62 14.56 20.07 -17.47
N HIS A 63 15.52 19.26 -17.93
CA HIS A 63 15.55 18.67 -19.26
C HIS A 63 15.55 17.15 -19.14
N PRO A 64 15.00 16.44 -20.16
CA PRO A 64 15.04 14.98 -20.20
C PRO A 64 16.47 14.45 -20.06
N LEU A 65 16.61 13.37 -19.31
CA LEU A 65 17.83 12.57 -19.25
C LEU A 65 17.67 11.35 -20.14
N TYR A 66 18.66 11.07 -20.98
CA TYR A 66 18.69 9.87 -21.82
C TYR A 66 19.14 8.68 -20.98
N VAL A 67 18.27 7.67 -20.84
CA VAL A 67 18.56 6.45 -20.06
C VAL A 67 19.81 5.73 -20.58
N ASP A 68 20.01 5.71 -21.90
CA ASP A 68 21.18 5.09 -22.55
C ASP A 68 22.53 5.71 -22.13
N PHE A 69 22.53 6.90 -21.53
CA PHE A 69 23.74 7.57 -21.03
C PHE A 69 24.01 7.31 -19.54
N LEU A 70 23.10 6.65 -18.83
CA LEU A 70 23.32 6.25 -17.44
C LEU A 70 24.23 5.02 -17.39
N ALA A 71 24.88 4.79 -16.25
CA ALA A 71 25.66 3.57 -16.05
C ALA A 71 24.76 2.33 -16.18
N GLU A 72 25.30 1.21 -16.68
CA GLU A 72 24.53 0.00 -16.92
C GLU A 72 23.83 -0.54 -15.65
N ASP A 73 24.46 -0.39 -14.48
CA ASP A 73 23.87 -0.80 -13.20
C ASP A 73 22.72 0.11 -12.78
N ALA A 74 22.77 1.40 -13.10
CA ALA A 74 21.66 2.34 -12.91
C ALA A 74 20.48 2.03 -13.84
N GLN A 75 20.73 1.78 -15.13
CA GLN A 75 19.68 1.42 -16.09
C GLN A 75 18.89 0.18 -15.64
N LYS A 76 19.59 -0.83 -15.09
CA LYS A 76 19.00 -2.09 -14.64
C LYS A 76 18.08 -1.94 -13.42
N VAL A 77 18.21 -0.88 -12.63
CA VAL A 77 17.43 -0.70 -11.40
C VAL A 77 16.28 0.31 -11.54
N ILE A 78 16.11 0.94 -12.71
CA ILE A 78 14.99 1.85 -12.97
C ILE A 78 13.67 1.07 -12.94
N GLY A 79 12.76 1.46 -12.05
CA GLY A 79 11.48 0.79 -11.84
C GLY A 79 11.59 -0.52 -11.05
N GLU A 80 12.77 -0.84 -10.53
CA GLU A 80 12.99 -1.97 -9.65
C GLU A 80 12.86 -1.56 -8.18
N VAL A 81 12.38 -2.48 -7.35
CA VAL A 81 12.19 -2.26 -5.92
C VAL A 81 13.34 -2.88 -5.12
N HIS A 82 13.59 -2.34 -3.93
CA HIS A 82 14.46 -3.02 -2.96
C HIS A 82 13.94 -4.45 -2.67
N PRO A 83 14.82 -5.46 -2.43
CA PRO A 83 14.38 -6.82 -2.10
C PRO A 83 13.38 -6.89 -0.94
N GLN A 84 13.56 -6.05 0.08
CA GLN A 84 12.62 -5.96 1.22
C GLN A 84 11.27 -5.31 0.87
N THR A 85 11.19 -4.58 -0.24
CA THR A 85 9.97 -3.92 -0.74
C THR A 85 9.22 -4.80 -1.74
N ALA A 86 9.86 -5.82 -2.31
CA ALA A 86 9.25 -6.74 -3.28
C ALA A 86 7.93 -7.40 -2.82
N PRO A 87 7.76 -7.84 -1.55
CA PRO A 87 6.48 -8.37 -1.08
C PRO A 87 5.35 -7.33 -1.11
N ALA A 88 5.65 -6.08 -0.75
CA ALA A 88 4.67 -4.99 -0.78
C ALA A 88 4.23 -4.66 -2.23
N ARG A 89 5.19 -4.64 -3.18
CA ARG A 89 4.87 -4.46 -4.61
C ARG A 89 3.89 -5.54 -5.09
N LYS A 90 4.20 -6.81 -4.84
CA LYS A 90 3.34 -7.94 -5.23
C LYS A 90 1.94 -7.84 -4.63
N LEU A 91 1.83 -7.43 -3.37
CA LEU A 91 0.55 -7.23 -2.70
C LEU A 91 -0.28 -6.14 -3.40
N LEU A 92 0.33 -4.99 -3.67
CA LEU A 92 -0.35 -3.87 -4.33
C LEU A 92 -0.75 -4.19 -5.77
N GLU A 93 0.12 -4.86 -6.53
CA GLU A 93 -0.21 -5.32 -7.88
C GLU A 93 -1.37 -6.33 -7.87
N ALA A 94 -1.42 -7.24 -6.89
CA ALA A 94 -2.54 -8.17 -6.70
C ALA A 94 -3.86 -7.47 -6.30
N GLU A 95 -3.78 -6.29 -5.68
CA GLU A 95 -4.94 -5.43 -5.43
C GLU A 95 -5.39 -4.64 -6.68
N GLY A 96 -4.53 -4.55 -7.70
CA GLY A 96 -4.83 -3.92 -8.99
C GLY A 96 -4.00 -2.68 -9.32
N LEU A 97 -3.01 -2.33 -8.50
CA LEU A 97 -2.07 -1.25 -8.82
C LEU A 97 -1.12 -1.67 -9.95
N ARG A 98 -0.69 -0.72 -10.77
CA ARG A 98 0.17 -0.98 -11.94
C ARG A 98 1.29 0.04 -12.03
N TYR A 99 2.45 -0.42 -12.48
CA TYR A 99 3.55 0.46 -12.87
C TYR A 99 3.25 1.09 -14.23
N GLN A 100 3.36 2.42 -14.31
CA GLN A 100 3.00 3.21 -15.49
C GLN A 100 4.14 4.12 -15.99
N GLY A 101 5.39 3.76 -15.64
CA GLY A 101 6.58 4.46 -16.13
C GLY A 101 7.09 5.62 -15.26
N TYR A 102 6.50 5.84 -14.08
CA TYR A 102 6.96 6.85 -13.12
C TYR A 102 7.88 6.22 -12.09
N VAL A 103 9.03 6.85 -11.85
CA VAL A 103 10.02 6.40 -10.85
C VAL A 103 10.36 7.52 -9.88
N ASP A 104 10.75 7.14 -8.67
CA ASP A 104 11.32 8.04 -7.69
C ASP A 104 12.62 8.63 -8.20
N ILE A 105 12.80 9.92 -7.93
CA ILE A 105 13.90 10.73 -8.47
C ILE A 105 15.22 10.53 -7.72
N PHE A 106 15.21 9.85 -6.57
CA PHE A 106 16.39 9.54 -5.76
C PHE A 106 16.90 8.14 -6.02
N ASP A 107 16.02 7.14 -5.95
CA ASP A 107 16.42 5.74 -5.95
C ASP A 107 15.93 4.94 -7.17
N GLY A 108 15.15 5.57 -8.06
CA GLY A 108 14.63 4.94 -9.27
C GLY A 108 13.48 3.96 -9.00
N GLY A 109 12.98 3.89 -7.76
CA GLY A 109 11.90 2.99 -7.37
C GLY A 109 10.59 3.30 -8.08
N PRO A 110 9.78 2.28 -8.45
CA PRO A 110 8.56 2.50 -9.23
C PRO A 110 7.46 3.17 -8.41
N THR A 111 6.71 4.05 -9.06
CA THR A 111 5.39 4.47 -8.58
C THR A 111 4.32 3.57 -9.19
N LEU A 112 3.53 2.93 -8.32
CA LEU A 112 2.36 2.15 -8.72
C LEU A 112 1.11 3.02 -8.62
N GLU A 113 0.18 2.88 -9.55
CA GLU A 113 -1.09 3.63 -9.52
C GLU A 113 -2.30 2.74 -9.80
N ALA A 114 -3.45 3.15 -9.27
CA ALA A 114 -4.75 2.58 -9.59
C ALA A 114 -5.86 3.62 -9.46
N GLU A 115 -6.94 3.40 -10.22
CA GLU A 115 -8.23 4.02 -9.95
C GLU A 115 -8.83 3.37 -8.71
N ILE A 116 -9.24 4.15 -7.70
CA ILE A 116 -9.69 3.63 -6.40
C ILE A 116 -10.79 2.58 -6.55
N ASP A 117 -11.72 2.82 -7.47
CA ASP A 117 -12.90 1.99 -7.68
C ASP A 117 -12.57 0.65 -8.37
N GLU A 118 -11.37 0.52 -8.95
CA GLU A 118 -10.87 -0.72 -9.54
C GLU A 118 -9.99 -1.55 -8.58
N ILE A 119 -9.64 -0.99 -7.41
CA ILE A 119 -8.89 -1.73 -6.39
C ILE A 119 -9.76 -2.88 -5.88
N ARG A 120 -9.24 -4.10 -5.91
CA ARG A 120 -9.95 -5.32 -5.50
C ARG A 120 -10.57 -5.17 -4.11
N ALA A 121 -9.80 -4.70 -3.12
CA ALA A 121 -10.29 -4.48 -1.77
C ALA A 121 -11.46 -3.50 -1.69
N VAL A 122 -11.44 -2.44 -2.51
CA VAL A 122 -12.53 -1.45 -2.57
C VAL A 122 -13.75 -2.07 -3.25
N LYS A 123 -13.56 -2.58 -4.48
CA LYS A 123 -14.60 -3.10 -5.38
C LYS A 123 -15.33 -4.33 -4.82
N ARG A 124 -14.61 -5.22 -4.12
CA ARG A 124 -15.17 -6.48 -3.59
C ARG A 124 -15.60 -6.40 -2.13
N SER A 125 -15.26 -5.31 -1.41
CA SER A 125 -15.80 -5.12 -0.07
C SER A 125 -17.30 -4.89 -0.11
N LYS A 126 -18.02 -5.37 0.91
CA LYS A 126 -19.46 -5.14 1.03
C LYS A 126 -19.88 -4.84 2.45
N MET A 127 -21.03 -4.19 2.59
CA MET A 127 -21.65 -3.91 3.89
C MET A 127 -22.53 -5.08 4.31
N VAL A 128 -22.38 -5.51 5.55
CA VAL A 128 -23.12 -6.62 6.18
C VAL A 128 -23.50 -6.22 7.61
N LYS A 129 -24.40 -6.96 8.25
CA LYS A 129 -24.81 -6.70 9.64
C LYS A 129 -24.15 -7.67 10.62
N VAL A 130 -23.74 -7.16 11.77
CA VAL A 130 -23.21 -7.98 12.87
C VAL A 130 -24.33 -8.81 13.52
N VAL A 131 -24.04 -10.08 13.77
CA VAL A 131 -24.84 -10.96 14.63
C VAL A 131 -23.91 -11.54 15.70
N LEU A 132 -24.22 -11.26 16.96
CA LEU A 132 -23.50 -11.81 18.09
C LEU A 132 -23.85 -13.28 18.27
N ASP A 133 -22.83 -14.12 18.34
CA ASP A 133 -22.95 -15.55 18.58
C ASP A 133 -21.73 -16.01 19.38
N ASP A 134 -21.89 -16.07 20.71
CA ASP A 134 -20.84 -16.50 21.64
C ASP A 134 -20.74 -18.03 21.76
N THR A 135 -21.65 -18.76 21.11
CA THR A 135 -21.71 -20.23 21.22
C THR A 135 -20.81 -20.95 20.22
N GLN A 136 -20.30 -20.23 19.22
CA GLN A 136 -19.59 -20.81 18.09
C GLN A 136 -18.09 -20.55 18.16
N VAL A 137 -17.30 -21.61 17.93
CA VAL A 137 -15.85 -21.50 17.74
C VAL A 137 -15.60 -21.19 16.27
N PHE A 138 -15.05 -20.01 16.00
CA PHE A 138 -14.86 -19.54 14.63
C PHE A 138 -13.49 -19.89 14.01
N SER A 139 -12.58 -20.58 14.73
CA SER A 139 -11.19 -20.79 14.28
C SER A 139 -11.04 -21.47 12.91
N GLU A 140 -12.00 -22.33 12.51
CA GLU A 140 -12.00 -22.99 11.19
C GLU A 140 -12.79 -22.23 10.12
N SER A 141 -13.40 -21.09 10.47
CA SER A 141 -14.16 -20.27 9.53
C SER A 141 -13.23 -19.47 8.61
N PRO A 142 -13.71 -19.08 7.42
CA PRO A 142 -12.94 -18.22 6.53
C PRO A 142 -12.55 -16.90 7.22
N ALA A 143 -11.36 -16.40 6.90
CA ALA A 143 -10.87 -15.14 7.43
C ALA A 143 -11.38 -13.96 6.58
N TYR A 144 -11.78 -12.89 7.26
CA TYR A 144 -12.25 -11.64 6.68
C TYR A 144 -11.49 -10.47 7.30
N LEU A 145 -11.19 -9.46 6.49
CA LEU A 145 -10.93 -8.12 7.02
C LEU A 145 -12.28 -7.44 7.23
N VAL A 146 -12.54 -7.03 8.47
CA VAL A 146 -13.81 -6.44 8.90
C VAL A 146 -13.53 -5.04 9.44
N ALA A 147 -14.27 -4.03 8.99
CA ALA A 147 -14.14 -2.65 9.46
C ALA A 147 -15.49 -2.06 9.88
N ASN A 148 -15.47 -1.18 10.88
CA ASN A 148 -16.68 -0.55 11.41
C ASN A 148 -17.16 0.70 10.65
N ASP A 149 -16.44 1.11 9.60
CA ASP A 149 -16.71 2.31 8.79
C ASP A 149 -17.00 3.59 9.61
N ASN A 150 -16.50 3.68 10.84
CA ASN A 150 -16.61 4.88 11.67
C ASN A 150 -15.43 5.81 11.39
N TYR A 151 -15.67 7.03 10.91
CA TYR A 151 -14.59 7.93 10.50
C TYR A 151 -13.68 8.37 11.66
N GLN A 152 -14.26 8.64 12.83
CA GLN A 152 -13.50 9.15 13.99
C GLN A 152 -12.91 8.03 14.84
N ASN A 153 -13.64 6.91 14.95
CA ASN A 153 -13.27 5.75 15.75
C ASN A 153 -13.10 4.53 14.85
N TYR A 154 -12.34 4.69 13.77
CA TYR A 154 -12.15 3.64 12.78
C TYR A 154 -11.44 2.43 13.40
N ARG A 155 -12.02 1.26 13.22
CA ARG A 155 -11.44 -0.02 13.65
C ARG A 155 -11.57 -1.03 12.54
N ALA A 156 -10.52 -1.81 12.34
CA ALA A 156 -10.52 -2.95 11.45
C ALA A 156 -9.79 -4.13 12.07
N LEU A 157 -10.33 -5.33 11.91
CA LEU A 157 -9.77 -6.58 12.45
C LEU A 157 -9.73 -7.65 11.36
N LEU A 158 -8.75 -8.54 11.48
CA LEU A 158 -8.80 -9.85 10.85
C LEU A 158 -9.67 -10.76 11.72
N VAL A 159 -10.79 -11.22 11.17
CA VAL A 159 -11.79 -12.00 11.90
C VAL A 159 -12.06 -13.30 11.15
N HIS A 160 -11.94 -14.43 11.84
CA HIS A 160 -12.52 -15.67 11.36
C HIS A 160 -14.00 -15.67 11.71
N ALA A 161 -14.87 -15.76 10.71
CA ALA A 161 -16.31 -15.60 10.91
C ALA A 161 -17.10 -16.37 9.87
N GLN A 162 -18.34 -16.70 10.23
CA GLN A 162 -19.32 -17.17 9.25
C GLN A 162 -20.08 -15.97 8.69
N LEU A 163 -20.13 -15.88 7.37
CA LEU A 163 -20.90 -14.88 6.65
C LEU A 163 -21.97 -15.58 5.83
N HIS A 164 -23.24 -15.38 6.21
CA HIS A 164 -24.40 -15.94 5.53
C HIS A 164 -25.49 -14.87 5.44
N ASP A 165 -26.13 -14.72 4.28
CA ASP A 165 -27.21 -13.74 4.05
C ASP A 165 -26.89 -12.31 4.53
N ASP A 166 -25.68 -11.83 4.23
CA ASP A 166 -25.16 -10.53 4.66
C ASP A 166 -25.22 -10.31 6.19
N ARG A 167 -25.10 -11.39 6.96
CA ARG A 167 -24.93 -11.40 8.41
C ARG A 167 -23.58 -12.01 8.77
N LEU A 168 -22.74 -11.20 9.39
CA LEU A 168 -21.45 -11.60 9.90
C LEU A 168 -21.61 -12.05 11.36
N ARG A 169 -21.43 -13.35 11.62
CA ARG A 169 -21.46 -13.91 12.96
C ARG A 169 -20.11 -13.78 13.64
N ILE A 170 -20.07 -13.12 14.79
CA ILE A 170 -18.87 -12.90 15.60
C ILE A 170 -19.23 -12.99 17.09
N ASN A 171 -18.26 -13.27 17.94
CA ASN A 171 -18.47 -13.22 19.39
C ASN A 171 -18.48 -11.78 19.93
N ALA A 172 -18.96 -11.61 21.17
CA ALA A 172 -19.05 -10.32 21.85
C ALA A 172 -17.69 -9.63 22.01
N GLU A 173 -16.61 -10.39 22.23
CA GLU A 173 -15.25 -9.85 22.35
C GLU A 173 -14.79 -9.17 21.05
N THR A 174 -15.00 -9.82 19.91
CA THR A 174 -14.67 -9.28 18.59
C THR A 174 -15.52 -8.05 18.28
N ALA A 175 -16.80 -8.07 18.61
CA ALA A 175 -17.69 -6.93 18.42
C ALA A 175 -17.26 -5.73 19.26
N ALA A 176 -16.92 -5.96 20.55
CA ALA A 176 -16.37 -4.93 21.43
C ALA A 176 -15.04 -4.38 20.91
N ALA A 177 -14.15 -5.24 20.41
CA ALA A 177 -12.88 -4.84 19.82
C ALA A 177 -13.05 -3.98 18.55
N LEU A 178 -14.06 -4.29 17.72
CA LEU A 178 -14.49 -3.49 16.56
C LEU A 178 -15.28 -2.22 16.95
N GLY A 179 -15.74 -2.11 18.20
CA GLY A 179 -16.59 -1.01 18.66
C GLY A 179 -17.97 -1.03 17.98
N VAL A 180 -18.57 -2.21 17.84
CA VAL A 180 -19.87 -2.41 17.19
C VAL A 180 -20.79 -3.28 18.05
N GLU A 181 -22.09 -3.15 17.84
CA GLU A 181 -23.14 -3.87 18.57
C GLU A 181 -23.95 -4.77 17.63
N GLN A 182 -24.85 -5.58 18.18
CA GLN A 182 -25.82 -6.39 17.44
C GLN A 182 -26.52 -5.55 16.35
N GLY A 183 -26.50 -6.03 15.10
CA GLY A 183 -27.14 -5.37 13.97
C GLY A 183 -26.37 -4.19 13.37
N SER A 184 -25.24 -3.79 13.96
CA SER A 184 -24.39 -2.73 13.42
C SER A 184 -23.89 -3.07 12.02
N PRO A 185 -23.84 -2.09 11.11
CA PRO A 185 -23.27 -2.29 9.79
C PRO A 185 -21.74 -2.34 9.87
N VAL A 186 -21.14 -3.33 9.20
CA VAL A 186 -19.68 -3.45 9.05
C VAL A 186 -19.33 -3.73 7.60
N ARG A 187 -18.17 -3.26 7.17
CA ARG A 187 -17.60 -3.59 5.87
C ARG A 187 -16.74 -4.82 5.97
N VAL A 188 -16.93 -5.76 5.05
CA VAL A 188 -16.16 -7.00 5.02
C VAL A 188 -15.56 -7.26 3.66
N ILE A 189 -14.37 -7.84 3.66
CA ILE A 189 -13.80 -8.51 2.50
C ILE A 189 -13.14 -9.82 2.93
N LYS A 190 -13.39 -10.88 2.16
CA LYS A 190 -12.76 -12.18 2.40
C LYS A 190 -11.26 -12.06 2.14
N LEU A 191 -10.44 -12.48 3.11
CA LEU A 191 -9.01 -12.58 2.90
C LEU A 191 -8.75 -13.76 1.96
N ILE A 192 -8.22 -13.48 0.78
CA ILE A 192 -7.73 -14.53 -0.11
C ILE A 192 -6.35 -14.89 0.42
N ALA A 193 -6.22 -16.09 1.00
CA ALA A 193 -4.90 -16.63 1.30
C ALA A 193 -4.13 -16.67 -0.02
N GLN A 194 -3.00 -15.95 -0.09
CA GLN A 194 -2.02 -16.26 -1.13
C GLN A 194 -1.60 -17.72 -0.87
N GLU A 195 -1.76 -18.57 -1.89
CA GLU A 195 -1.13 -19.89 -1.88
C GLU A 195 0.31 -19.70 -1.45
N LYS A 196 0.74 -20.44 -0.42
CA LYS A 196 2.14 -20.47 -0.02
C LYS A 196 2.94 -20.87 -1.27
N MET A 197 3.66 -19.91 -1.86
CA MET A 197 4.74 -20.20 -2.79
C MET A 197 5.93 -20.73 -1.99
#